data_AF-A0A4Q3SGF1-F1
#
_entry.id   AF-A0A4Q3SGF1-F1
#
_cell.length_a   1.000
_cell.length_b   1.000
_cell.length_c   1.000
_cell.angle_alpha   90.00
_cell.angle_beta   90.00
_cell.angle_gamma   90.00
#
_symmetry.space_group_name_H-M   'P 1'
#
loop_
_entity.id
_entity.type
_entity.pdbx_description
1 polymer ?
#
loop_
_entity_poly.entity_id
_entity_poly.type
_entity_poly.pdbx_seq_one_letter_code
_entity_poly.pdbx_strand_id
1 'polypeptide(L)'
;TGGVFVGSFSFGLVIGRLGCFFSGLNDDTYGSPTHLPWGVDLGDHVSRHPVQLYESLSMAVFLAAYLSGLARRQAWALRRGFYALCIWYGAQRFAWELLKPYPRLIGPFNLFHILCLGLIVYGWIYYRADQRRERA
;
A
#
# COMPACT_ATOMS: atom_id res chain seq x y z
N THR A 1 13.74 3.71 15.20
CA THR A 1 14.71 2.85 14.48
C THR A 1 14.20 2.30 13.14
N GLY A 2 12.90 2.33 12.81
CA GLY A 2 12.39 1.81 11.52
C GLY A 2 12.53 2.73 10.28
N GLY A 3 13.02 3.97 10.42
CA GLY A 3 13.04 4.96 9.31
C GLY A 3 13.93 4.56 8.12
N VAL A 4 14.99 3.80 8.36
CA VAL A 4 15.92 3.32 7.32
C VAL A 4 15.21 2.38 6.32
N PHE A 5 14.23 1.61 6.79
CA PHE A 5 13.49 0.68 5.96
C PHE A 5 12.43 1.35 5.09
N VAL A 6 12.00 2.57 5.42
CA VAL A 6 10.83 3.19 4.79
C VAL A 6 11.05 3.46 3.31
N GLY A 7 12.20 4.04 2.96
CA GLY A 7 12.55 4.33 1.58
C GLY A 7 12.71 3.05 0.76
N SER A 8 13.57 2.15 1.23
CA SER A 8 13.90 0.89 0.54
C SER A 8 12.69 -0.02 0.35
N PHE A 9 11.84 -0.15 1.39
CA PHE A 9 10.62 -0.95 1.30
C PHE A 9 9.62 -0.37 0.31
N SER A 10 9.38 0.93 0.35
CA SER A 10 8.45 1.59 -0.56
C SER A 10 8.92 1.46 -2.01
N PHE A 11 10.21 1.68 -2.26
CA PHE A 11 10.80 1.50 -3.59
C PHE A 11 10.72 0.05 -4.09
N GLY A 12 11.04 -0.91 -3.23
CA GLY A 12 10.92 -2.33 -3.55
C GLY A 12 9.49 -2.73 -3.92
N LEU A 13 8.49 -2.17 -3.24
CA LEU A 13 7.09 -2.40 -3.60
C LEU A 13 6.71 -1.78 -4.95
N VAL A 14 7.16 -0.56 -5.25
CA VAL A 14 6.90 0.07 -6.55
C VAL A 14 7.37 -0.83 -7.68
N ILE A 15 8.64 -1.26 -7.61
CA ILE A 15 9.26 -2.08 -8.66
C ILE A 15 8.66 -3.49 -8.68
N GLY A 16 8.50 -4.13 -7.53
CA GLY A 16 7.95 -5.49 -7.44
C GLY A 16 6.55 -5.58 -8.05
N ARG A 17 5.70 -4.57 -7.81
CA ARG A 17 4.33 -4.52 -8.35
C ARG A 17 4.30 -4.22 -9.85
N LEU A 18 5.25 -3.45 -10.37
CA LEU A 18 5.44 -3.33 -11.83
C LEU A 18 5.87 -4.68 -12.43
N GLY A 19 6.75 -5.41 -11.75
CA GLY A 19 7.13 -6.77 -12.15
C GLY A 19 5.93 -7.71 -12.25
N CYS A 20 5.05 -7.70 -11.25
CA CYS A 20 3.78 -8.44 -11.26
C CYS A 20 2.91 -8.06 -12.47
N PHE A 21 2.81 -6.76 -12.78
CA PHE A 21 2.05 -6.29 -13.95
C PHE A 21 2.60 -6.84 -15.27
N PHE A 22 3.93 -6.84 -15.45
CA PHE A 22 4.56 -7.40 -16.65
C PHE A 22 4.54 -8.93 -16.72
N SER A 23 4.37 -9.62 -15.59
CA SER A 23 4.21 -11.08 -15.55
C SER A 23 2.82 -11.54 -16.03
N GLY A 24 1.83 -10.64 -16.03
CA GLY A 24 0.48 -10.92 -16.49
C GLY A 24 -0.30 -11.82 -15.53
N LEU A 25 -1.09 -12.75 -16.08
CA LEU A 25 -1.96 -13.63 -15.30
C LEU A 25 -1.22 -14.68 -14.45
N ASN A 26 0.05 -14.96 -14.74
CA ASN A 26 0.85 -15.98 -14.03
C ASN A 26 1.11 -15.63 -12.55
N ASP A 27 0.93 -14.36 -12.15
CA ASP A 27 1.20 -13.89 -10.80
C ASP A 27 -0.04 -13.98 -9.88
N ASP A 28 -1.22 -14.37 -10.38
CA ASP A 28 -2.48 -14.50 -9.61
C ASP A 28 -2.88 -13.26 -8.75
N THR A 29 -2.28 -12.09 -9.03
CA THR A 29 -2.56 -10.82 -8.31
C THR A 29 -3.50 -9.88 -9.07
N TYR A 30 -4.13 -10.37 -10.14
CA TYR A 30 -4.98 -9.57 -11.02
C TYR A 30 -6.28 -9.13 -10.33
N GLY A 31 -6.80 -7.98 -10.79
CA GLY A 31 -8.06 -7.45 -10.32
C GLY A 31 -9.28 -8.19 -10.87
N SER A 32 -10.41 -7.93 -10.24
CA SER A 32 -11.73 -8.32 -10.75
C SER A 32 -12.01 -7.69 -12.14
N PRO A 33 -12.87 -8.33 -12.95
CA PRO A 33 -13.32 -7.78 -14.23
C PRO A 33 -13.96 -6.39 -14.06
N THR A 34 -13.72 -5.49 -15.00
CA THR A 34 -14.20 -4.11 -14.95
C THR A 34 -14.57 -3.57 -16.33
N HIS A 35 -15.52 -2.65 -16.38
CA HIS A 35 -15.92 -1.93 -17.61
C HIS A 35 -15.33 -0.52 -17.67
N LEU A 36 -14.42 -0.18 -16.77
CA LEU A 36 -13.78 1.14 -16.73
C LEU A 36 -12.85 1.32 -17.94
N PRO A 37 -12.71 2.55 -18.48
CA PRO A 37 -11.96 2.81 -19.70
C PRO A 37 -10.44 2.60 -19.56
N TRP A 38 -9.93 2.46 -18.34
CA TRP A 38 -8.53 2.15 -18.03
C TRP A 38 -8.31 0.71 -17.56
N GLY A 39 -9.32 -0.16 -17.72
CA GLY A 39 -9.14 -1.59 -17.50
C GLY A 39 -8.11 -2.16 -18.48
N VAL A 40 -7.34 -3.14 -18.02
CA VAL A 40 -6.25 -3.75 -18.79
C VAL A 40 -6.57 -5.23 -18.99
N ASP A 41 -6.45 -5.68 -20.24
CA ASP A 41 -6.45 -7.10 -20.59
C ASP A 41 -5.04 -7.65 -20.35
N LEU A 42 -4.92 -8.62 -19.45
CA LEU A 42 -3.65 -9.25 -19.06
C LEU A 42 -3.37 -10.53 -19.86
N GLY A 43 -4.10 -10.77 -20.95
CA GLY A 43 -3.93 -11.91 -21.85
C GLY A 43 -5.08 -12.92 -21.83
N ASP A 44 -6.19 -12.63 -21.16
CA ASP A 44 -7.40 -13.47 -21.11
C ASP A 44 -8.61 -12.87 -21.85
N HIS A 45 -8.42 -11.77 -22.59
CA HIS A 45 -9.50 -11.06 -23.28
C HIS A 45 -10.56 -10.47 -22.34
N VAL A 46 -10.23 -10.34 -21.06
CA VAL A 46 -11.09 -9.72 -20.04
C VAL A 46 -10.45 -8.43 -19.56
N SER A 47 -11.18 -7.32 -19.71
CA SER A 47 -10.76 -6.05 -19.10
C SER A 47 -10.84 -6.15 -17.58
N ARG A 48 -9.72 -5.98 -16.89
CA ARG A 48 -9.60 -6.11 -15.42
C ARG A 48 -9.04 -4.84 -14.79
N HIS A 49 -9.32 -4.65 -13.51
CA HIS A 49 -8.65 -3.60 -12.74
C HIS A 49 -7.13 -3.87 -12.71
N PRO A 50 -6.26 -2.95 -13.17
CA PRO A 50 -4.81 -3.08 -13.05
C PRO A 50 -4.36 -2.76 -11.61
N VAL A 51 -4.76 -3.59 -10.65
CA VAL A 51 -4.53 -3.37 -9.21
C VAL A 51 -3.04 -3.27 -8.89
N GLN A 52 -2.18 -3.97 -9.63
CA GLN A 52 -0.74 -3.87 -9.51
C GLN A 52 -0.22 -2.45 -9.79
N LEU A 53 -0.76 -1.78 -10.81
CA LEU A 53 -0.41 -0.39 -11.13
C LEU A 53 -0.93 0.57 -10.05
N TYR A 54 -2.10 0.31 -9.47
CA TYR A 54 -2.61 1.10 -8.35
C TYR A 54 -1.73 0.97 -7.11
N GLU A 55 -1.30 -0.26 -6.78
CA GLU A 55 -0.36 -0.54 -5.68
C GLU A 55 0.99 0.16 -5.94
N SER A 56 1.56 0.04 -7.15
CA SER A 56 2.80 0.73 -7.53
C SER A 56 2.67 2.25 -7.42
N LEU A 57 1.60 2.82 -7.97
CA LEU A 57 1.39 4.27 -7.98
C LEU A 57 1.20 4.81 -6.55
N SER A 58 0.41 4.13 -5.73
CA SER A 58 0.20 4.50 -4.32
C SER A 58 1.52 4.51 -3.54
N MET A 59 2.37 3.51 -3.74
CA MET A 59 3.70 3.43 -3.11
C MET A 59 4.67 4.48 -3.65
N ALA A 60 4.60 4.81 -4.94
CA ALA A 60 5.42 5.84 -5.54
C ALA A 60 5.07 7.23 -4.99
N VAL A 61 3.77 7.52 -4.84
CA VAL A 61 3.28 8.77 -4.23
C VAL A 61 3.74 8.88 -2.78
N PHE A 62 3.63 7.80 -1.99
CA PHE A 62 4.12 7.78 -0.62
C PHE A 62 5.64 7.98 -0.55
N LEU A 63 6.42 7.30 -1.38
CA LEU A 63 7.87 7.44 -1.43
C LEU A 63 8.26 8.88 -1.77
N ALA A 64 7.61 9.48 -2.77
CA ALA A 64 7.85 10.88 -3.15
C ALA A 64 7.53 11.84 -1.99
N ALA A 65 6.42 11.63 -1.29
CA ALA A 65 6.04 12.41 -0.12
C ALA A 65 7.05 12.23 1.04
N TYR A 66 7.52 11.01 1.27
CA TYR A 66 8.50 10.68 2.30
C TYR A 66 9.86 11.33 2.04
N LEU A 67 10.39 11.19 0.81
CA LEU A 67 11.65 11.83 0.40
C LEU A 67 11.54 13.36 0.45
N SER A 68 10.40 13.90 0.04
CA SER A 68 10.10 15.33 0.15
C SER A 68 10.07 15.81 1.61
N GLY A 69 9.49 15.01 2.52
CA GLY A 69 9.47 15.29 3.95
C GLY A 69 10.87 15.23 4.57
N LEU A 70 11.69 14.25 4.17
CA LEU A 70 13.11 14.15 4.54
C LEU A 70 13.93 15.36 4.08
N ALA A 71 13.78 15.76 2.81
CA ALA A 71 14.47 16.92 2.24
C ALA A 71 14.11 18.21 2.99
N ARG A 72 12.84 18.36 3.39
CA ARG A 72 12.34 19.48 4.20
C ARG A 72 12.54 19.30 5.72
N ARG A 73 13.25 18.24 6.14
CA ARG A 73 13.50 17.88 7.55
C ARG A 73 12.25 17.87 8.43
N GLN A 74 11.12 17.41 7.89
CA GLN A 74 9.86 17.36 8.61
C GLN A 74 9.88 16.27 9.68
N ALA A 75 9.39 16.59 10.88
CA ALA A 75 9.42 15.69 12.04
C ALA A 75 8.70 14.36 11.79
N TRP A 76 7.61 14.36 11.01
CA TRP A 76 6.88 13.13 10.68
C TRP A 76 7.74 12.17 9.85
N ALA A 77 8.53 12.68 8.89
CA ALA A 77 9.38 11.85 8.05
C ALA A 77 10.61 11.35 8.83
N LEU A 78 11.26 12.24 9.59
CA LEU A 78 12.48 11.92 10.34
C LEU A 78 12.23 10.98 11.52
N ARG A 79 11.17 11.20 12.29
CA ARG A 79 10.92 10.49 13.55
C ARG A 79 9.85 9.40 13.41
N ARG A 80 8.87 9.61 12.53
CA ARG A 80 7.63 8.80 12.44
C ARG A 80 7.41 8.14 11.09
N GLY A 81 8.39 8.17 10.19
CA GLY A 81 8.25 7.67 8.83
C GLY A 81 7.79 6.21 8.77
N PHE A 82 8.27 5.38 9.70
CA PHE A 82 7.88 3.98 9.80
C PHE A 82 6.39 3.80 10.14
N TYR A 83 5.88 4.57 11.10
CA TYR A 83 4.46 4.51 11.46
C TYR A 83 3.57 5.05 10.33
N ALA A 84 4.02 6.10 9.65
CA ALA A 84 3.36 6.64 8.46
C ALA A 84 3.29 5.59 7.34
N LEU A 85 4.38 4.85 7.12
CA LEU A 85 4.41 3.73 6.18
C LEU A 85 3.40 2.64 6.57
N CYS A 86 3.37 2.20 7.84
CA CYS A 86 2.42 1.18 8.29
C CYS A 86 0.96 1.60 8.01
N ILE A 87 0.61 2.84 8.34
CA ILE A 87 -0.73 3.38 8.08
C ILE A 87 -1.01 3.42 6.59
N TRP A 88 -0.11 4.00 5.79
CA TRP A 88 -0.33 4.18 4.36
C TRP A 88 -0.40 2.84 3.62
N TYR A 89 0.57 1.94 3.88
CA TYR A 89 0.59 0.60 3.30
C TYR A 89 -0.63 -0.22 3.73
N GLY A 90 -1.02 -0.18 5.01
CA GLY A 90 -2.21 -0.87 5.47
C GLY A 90 -3.49 -0.32 4.81
N ALA A 91 -3.62 1.00 4.69
CA ALA A 91 -4.79 1.65 4.10
C ALA A 91 -4.93 1.34 2.60
N GLN A 92 -3.85 1.45 1.82
CA GLN A 92 -3.92 1.14 0.40
C GLN A 92 -4.16 -0.36 0.16
N ARG A 93 -3.51 -1.24 0.93
CA ARG A 93 -3.73 -2.69 0.85
C ARG A 93 -5.18 -3.04 1.13
N PHE A 94 -5.78 -2.45 2.17
CA PHE A 94 -7.20 -2.62 2.49
C PHE A 94 -8.11 -2.18 1.34
N ALA A 95 -7.83 -1.04 0.70
CA ALA A 95 -8.63 -0.54 -0.41
C ALA A 95 -8.56 -1.44 -1.65
N TRP A 96 -7.36 -1.89 -2.00
CA TRP A 96 -7.13 -2.71 -3.20
C TRP A 96 -7.58 -4.16 -3.03
N GLU A 97 -7.61 -4.66 -1.80
CA GLU A 97 -8.08 -6.00 -1.48
C GLU A 97 -9.56 -6.21 -1.84
N LEU A 98 -10.38 -5.15 -1.81
CA LEU A 98 -11.78 -5.17 -2.25
C LEU A 98 -11.94 -5.44 -3.76
N LEU A 99 -10.92 -5.11 -4.54
CA LEU A 99 -10.91 -5.33 -5.99
C LEU A 99 -10.41 -6.71 -6.39
N LYS A 100 -9.86 -7.49 -5.44
CA LYS A 100 -9.30 -8.82 -5.71
C LYS A 100 -10.31 -9.93 -5.36
N PRO A 101 -10.43 -10.98 -6.18
CA PRO A 101 -11.39 -12.06 -5.96
C PRO A 101 -10.89 -13.08 -4.93
N TYR A 102 -10.60 -12.64 -3.70
CA TYR A 102 -10.15 -13.55 -2.63
C TYR A 102 -11.32 -14.18 -1.88
N PRO A 103 -11.15 -15.41 -1.34
CA PRO A 103 -12.15 -16.07 -0.53
C PRO A 103 -12.45 -15.23 0.72
N ARG A 104 -13.74 -15.01 0.96
CA ARG A 104 -14.24 -14.19 2.05
C ARG A 104 -14.27 -15.03 3.33
N LEU A 105 -13.80 -14.45 4.44
CA LEU A 105 -13.75 -15.13 5.73
C LEU A 105 -14.97 -14.76 6.59
N ILE A 106 -15.29 -13.46 6.69
CA ILE A 106 -16.46 -12.94 7.41
C ILE A 106 -17.06 -11.77 6.61
N GLY A 107 -18.25 -11.94 6.04
CA GLY A 107 -18.91 -10.89 5.23
C GLY A 107 -18.08 -10.51 3.98
N PRO A 108 -17.91 -9.23 3.63
CA PRO A 108 -17.03 -8.82 2.52
C PRO A 108 -15.53 -8.88 2.89
N PHE A 109 -15.18 -9.14 4.15
CA PHE A 109 -13.82 -9.04 4.66
C PHE A 109 -13.10 -10.39 4.62
N ASN A 110 -11.84 -10.35 4.19
CA ASN A 110 -10.92 -11.49 4.23
C ASN A 110 -9.85 -11.30 5.32
N LEU A 111 -8.99 -12.31 5.49
CA LEU A 111 -7.89 -12.27 6.47
C LEU A 111 -6.98 -11.04 6.29
N PHE A 112 -6.72 -10.63 5.05
CA PHE A 112 -5.89 -9.47 4.75
C PHE A 112 -6.51 -8.17 5.25
N HIS A 113 -7.83 -8.00 5.20
CA HIS A 113 -8.49 -6.81 5.75
C HIS A 113 -8.25 -6.67 7.25
N ILE A 114 -8.31 -7.79 8.00
CA ILE A 114 -8.06 -7.80 9.44
C ILE A 114 -6.59 -7.46 9.74
N LEU A 115 -5.65 -8.07 9.02
CA LEU A 115 -4.22 -7.79 9.17
C LEU A 115 -3.88 -6.34 8.83
N CYS A 116 -4.46 -5.80 7.75
CA CYS A 116 -4.27 -4.41 7.34
C CYS A 116 -4.84 -3.44 8.38
N LEU A 117 -6.03 -3.72 8.91
CA LEU A 117 -6.62 -2.91 9.97
C LEU A 117 -5.74 -2.91 11.23
N GLY A 118 -5.23 -4.07 11.63
CA GLY A 118 -4.27 -4.20 12.74
C GLY A 118 -3.01 -3.35 12.51
N LEU A 119 -2.48 -3.36 11.29
CA LEU A 119 -1.31 -2.55 10.92
C LEU A 119 -1.60 -1.03 10.97
N ILE A 120 -2.77 -0.61 10.51
CA ILE A 120 -3.22 0.78 10.57
C ILE A 120 -3.36 1.23 12.02
N VAL A 121 -4.04 0.43 12.86
CA VAL A 121 -4.24 0.72 14.29
C VAL A 121 -2.89 0.81 15.01
N TYR A 122 -1.99 -0.13 14.76
CA TYR A 122 -0.63 -0.11 15.28
C TYR A 122 0.09 1.19 14.89
N GLY A 123 0.16 1.51 13.60
CA GLY A 123 0.81 2.72 13.12
C GLY A 123 0.21 3.98 13.74
N TRP A 124 -1.11 4.06 13.86
CA TRP A 124 -1.81 5.21 14.42
C TRP A 124 -1.53 5.43 15.91
N ILE A 125 -1.60 4.36 16.72
CA ILE A 125 -1.36 4.44 18.17
C ILE A 125 0.06 4.93 18.44
N TYR A 126 1.06 4.33 17.80
CA TYR A 126 2.46 4.69 18.02
C TYR A 126 2.80 6.06 17.43
N TYR A 127 2.21 6.44 16.29
CA TYR A 127 2.34 7.78 15.74
C TYR A 127 1.85 8.83 16.74
N ARG A 128 0.65 8.65 17.31
CA ARG A 128 0.07 9.57 18.31
C ARG A 128 0.82 9.58 19.64
N ALA A 129 1.29 8.43 20.10
CA ALA A 129 2.09 8.34 21.32
C ALA A 129 3.39 9.15 21.18
N ASP A 130 4.07 9.06 20.03
CA ASP A 130 5.27 9.82 19.75
C ASP A 130 4.97 11.33 19.60
N GLN A 131 3.84 11.71 18.99
CA GLN A 131 3.39 13.11 18.96
C GLN A 131 3.20 13.71 20.35
N ARG A 132 2.66 12.93 21.28
CA ARG A 132 2.43 13.39 22.66
C ARG A 132 3.75 13.57 23.42
N ARG A 133 4.71 12.66 23.24
CA ARG A 133 6.05 12.74 23.86
C ARG A 133 6.88 13.92 23.36
N GLU A 134 6.65 14.38 22.13
CA GLU A 134 7.34 15.56 21.58
C GLU A 134 6.75 16.89 22.09
N ARG A 135 5.50 16.89 22.56
CA ARG A 135 4.80 18.08 23.06
C ARG A 135 4.92 18.27 24.58
N ALA A 136 5.30 17.22 25.30
CA ALA A 136 5.55 17.24 26.75
C ALA A 136 7.01 17.61 27.01
#